data_AF-A0A2V8C1H8-F1
#
_entry.id   AF-A0A2V8C1H8-F1
#
_cell.length_a   1.000
_cell.length_b   1.000
_cell.length_c   1.000
_cell.angle_alpha   90.00
_cell.angle_beta   90.00
_cell.angle_gamma   90.00
#
_symmetry.space_group_name_H-M   'P 1'
#
loop_
_entity.id
_entity.type
_entity.pdbx_description
1 polymer ?
#
loop_
_entity_poly.entity_id
_entity_poly.type
_entity_poly.pdbx_seq_one_letter_code
_entity_poly.pdbx_strand_id
1 'polypeptide(L)'
;MTIRHTFTMLGEQHERLRRLLLRDESEYGALLLCGRSKQVDPWTGEIEERAVVQQVIEMPPEAVFERTPTSMTWSTTPLFNLAKSAMRRDLAICVAHSHPGGGLYFSKFDDDADRESFEIVFGRMDTERPHFAMVMDDSDEVLVRAYGPDLKPHPVHMTRIVGDRLAMRYPGRGAGLSAPEFDRQTRVFGARTTEDLAQLRVGIVGCGGTGGSVLSLVEK
;
A
#
# COMPACT_ATOMS: atom_id res chain seq x y z
N MET A 1 14.74 -5.13 -16.68
CA MET A 1 14.82 -4.72 -15.26
C MET A 1 13.49 -5.01 -14.62
N THR A 2 13.48 -5.67 -13.46
CA THR A 2 12.25 -5.98 -12.72
C THR A 2 11.79 -4.72 -11.97
N ILE A 3 10.48 -4.44 -12.01
CA ILE A 3 9.88 -3.31 -11.29
C ILE A 3 9.29 -3.83 -9.98
N ARG A 4 9.72 -3.23 -8.87
CA ARG A 4 9.21 -3.49 -7.53
C ARG A 4 8.19 -2.42 -7.15
N HIS A 5 6.92 -2.80 -7.05
CA HIS A 5 5.87 -1.91 -6.56
C HIS A 5 5.88 -1.82 -5.04
N THR A 6 5.80 -0.60 -4.50
CA THR A 6 5.65 -0.37 -3.05
C THR A 6 4.59 0.70 -2.77
N PHE A 7 3.97 0.63 -1.60
CA PHE A 7 2.90 1.53 -1.18
C PHE A 7 3.21 2.12 0.18
N THR A 8 2.91 3.40 0.39
CA THR A 8 3.16 4.08 1.67
C THR A 8 2.04 5.04 2.00
N MET A 9 1.57 5.01 3.23
CA MET A 9 0.58 5.94 3.76
C MET A 9 0.95 6.38 5.18
N LEU A 10 0.45 7.52 5.61
CA LEU A 10 0.63 8.00 6.98
C LEU A 10 -0.35 7.31 7.93
N GLY A 11 0.00 7.20 9.21
CA GLY A 11 -0.87 6.63 10.25
C GLY A 11 -2.21 7.36 10.35
N GLU A 12 -2.22 8.69 10.23
CA GLU A 12 -3.46 9.49 10.20
C GLU A 12 -4.35 9.18 8.98
N GLN A 13 -3.75 8.84 7.84
CA GLN A 13 -4.46 8.50 6.61
C GLN A 13 -5.03 7.08 6.71
N HIS A 14 -4.27 6.16 7.31
CA HIS A 14 -4.72 4.81 7.60
C HIS A 14 -5.88 4.81 8.60
N GLU A 15 -5.80 5.56 9.71
CA GLU A 15 -6.91 5.68 10.66
C GLU A 15 -8.15 6.38 10.05
N ARG A 16 -7.94 7.36 9.17
CA ARG A 16 -9.06 7.95 8.40
C ARG A 16 -9.69 6.91 7.47
N LEU A 17 -8.87 6.12 6.77
CA LEU A 17 -9.35 5.07 5.88
C LEU A 17 -10.11 4.00 6.66
N ARG A 18 -9.57 3.53 7.78
CA ARG A 18 -10.20 2.57 8.69
C ARG A 18 -11.60 3.01 9.12
N ARG A 19 -11.73 4.26 9.59
CA ARG A 19 -13.03 4.84 9.98
C ARG A 19 -14.03 4.93 8.82
N LEU A 20 -13.57 5.11 7.60
CA LEU A 20 -14.43 5.15 6.42
C LEU A 20 -14.81 3.74 5.94
N LEU A 21 -13.88 2.80 5.96
CA LEU A 21 -14.07 1.46 5.40
C LEU A 21 -14.79 0.52 6.37
N LEU A 22 -14.49 0.60 7.67
CA LEU A 22 -15.03 -0.28 8.71
C LEU A 22 -16.11 0.42 9.54
N ARG A 23 -16.94 1.24 8.88
CA ARG A 23 -17.96 2.06 9.55
C ARG A 23 -19.20 1.26 9.98
N ASP A 24 -19.46 0.15 9.29
CA ASP A 24 -20.61 -0.74 9.47
C ASP A 24 -20.22 -2.16 9.00
N GLU A 25 -21.17 -3.10 9.06
CA GLU A 25 -20.94 -4.52 8.68
C GLU A 25 -20.98 -4.77 7.16
N SER A 26 -21.15 -3.73 6.34
CA SER A 26 -21.19 -3.83 4.88
C SER A 26 -19.88 -3.31 4.26
N GLU A 27 -19.46 -3.86 3.12
CA GLU A 27 -18.29 -3.37 2.39
C GLU A 27 -18.46 -1.89 2.06
N TYR A 28 -17.43 -1.08 2.26
CA TYR A 28 -17.42 0.32 1.85
C TYR A 28 -16.24 0.59 0.93
N GLY A 29 -16.35 1.60 0.08
CA GLY A 29 -15.30 2.02 -0.85
C GLY A 29 -14.70 3.40 -0.53
N ALA A 30 -13.43 3.58 -0.81
CA ALA A 30 -12.74 4.86 -0.79
C ALA A 30 -11.79 4.97 -1.98
N LEU A 31 -11.47 6.21 -2.35
CA LEU A 31 -10.47 6.50 -3.37
C LEU A 31 -9.27 7.19 -2.71
N LEU A 32 -8.06 6.77 -3.06
CA LEU A 32 -6.84 7.42 -2.60
C LEU A 32 -6.15 8.09 -3.78
N LEU A 33 -5.69 9.33 -3.60
CA LEU A 33 -4.73 9.96 -4.50
C LEU A 33 -3.34 9.77 -3.95
N CYS A 34 -2.43 9.30 -4.80
CA CYS A 34 -1.07 8.96 -4.44
C CYS A 34 -0.06 9.74 -5.29
N GLY A 35 0.91 10.38 -4.63
CA GLY A 35 2.14 10.78 -5.29
C GLY A 35 2.92 9.56 -5.78
N ARG A 36 3.75 9.75 -6.79
CA ARG A 36 4.57 8.69 -7.36
C ARG A 36 6.05 8.99 -7.18
N SER A 37 6.84 7.99 -6.84
CA SER A 37 8.30 8.04 -6.84
C SER A 37 8.84 6.85 -7.62
N LYS A 38 9.80 7.09 -8.50
CA LYS A 38 10.50 6.05 -9.26
C LYS A 38 11.99 6.20 -8.98
N GLN A 39 12.60 5.17 -8.42
CA GLN A 39 14.02 5.17 -8.04
C GLN A 39 14.65 3.86 -8.48
N VAL A 40 15.94 3.89 -8.78
CA VAL A 40 16.72 2.66 -8.94
C VAL A 40 17.40 2.39 -7.61
N ASP A 41 17.16 1.23 -7.00
CA ASP A 41 17.89 0.80 -5.80
C ASP A 41 19.37 0.67 -6.18
N PRO A 42 20.28 1.50 -5.63
CA PRO A 42 21.67 1.50 -6.06
C PRO A 42 22.44 0.24 -5.63
N TRP A 43 21.88 -0.59 -4.74
CA TRP A 43 22.47 -1.85 -4.30
C TRP A 43 22.00 -3.04 -5.13
N THR A 44 20.73 -3.05 -5.57
CA THR A 44 20.17 -4.19 -6.34
C THR A 44 20.03 -3.90 -7.83
N GLY A 45 20.03 -2.64 -8.24
CA GLY A 45 19.72 -2.21 -9.61
C GLY A 45 18.24 -2.34 -9.99
N GLU A 46 17.37 -2.75 -9.06
CA GLU A 46 15.94 -2.86 -9.28
C GLU A 46 15.27 -1.49 -9.31
N ILE A 47 14.23 -1.35 -10.14
CA ILE A 47 13.43 -0.12 -10.17
C ILE A 47 12.35 -0.24 -9.09
N GLU A 48 12.35 0.65 -8.11
CA GLU A 48 11.24 0.82 -7.19
C GLU A 48 10.25 1.86 -7.72
N GLU A 49 9.01 1.43 -7.92
CA GLU A 49 7.87 2.30 -8.23
C GLU A 49 7.00 2.40 -6.97
N ARG A 50 7.04 3.55 -6.31
CA ARG A 50 6.38 3.78 -5.02
C ARG A 50 5.20 4.73 -5.16
N ALA A 51 4.04 4.30 -4.66
CA ALA A 51 2.91 5.18 -4.38
C ALA A 51 2.96 5.69 -2.93
N VAL A 52 2.74 6.99 -2.76
CA VAL A 52 2.66 7.64 -1.44
C VAL A 52 1.33 8.37 -1.33
N VAL A 53 0.47 7.94 -0.41
CA VAL A 53 -0.88 8.53 -0.24
C VAL A 53 -0.77 10.01 0.11
N GLN A 54 -1.45 10.85 -0.67
CA GLN A 54 -1.60 12.28 -0.44
C GLN A 54 -2.97 12.62 0.14
N GLN A 55 -4.01 11.90 -0.30
CA GLN A 55 -5.39 12.18 0.10
C GLN A 55 -6.21 10.90 0.17
N VAL A 56 -7.02 10.78 1.22
CA VAL A 56 -8.09 9.78 1.36
C VAL A 56 -9.41 10.47 1.04
N ILE A 57 -10.14 9.94 0.05
CA ILE A 57 -11.39 10.47 -0.47
C ILE A 57 -12.47 9.44 -0.20
N GLU A 58 -13.47 9.82 0.59
CA GLU A 58 -14.66 9.00 0.80
C GLU A 58 -15.44 8.87 -0.52
N MET A 59 -15.94 7.68 -0.81
CA MET A 59 -16.86 7.50 -1.93
C MET A 59 -18.13 8.33 -1.67
N PRO A 60 -18.56 9.19 -2.59
CA PRO A 60 -19.77 9.97 -2.40
C PRO A 60 -20.97 9.05 -2.14
N PRO A 61 -21.77 9.27 -1.07
CA PRO A 61 -22.89 8.39 -0.73
C PRO A 61 -23.88 8.19 -1.88
N GLU A 62 -24.10 9.22 -2.70
CA GLU A 62 -24.97 9.19 -3.87
C GLU A 62 -24.42 8.35 -5.04
N ALA A 63 -23.11 8.07 -5.04
CA ALA A 63 -22.50 7.20 -6.03
C ALA A 63 -22.64 5.72 -5.65
N VAL A 64 -23.05 5.40 -4.42
CA VAL A 64 -23.21 4.02 -3.96
C VAL A 64 -24.61 3.55 -4.29
N PHE A 65 -24.74 2.49 -5.10
CA PHE A 65 -26.03 1.92 -5.47
C PHE A 65 -26.49 0.84 -4.49
N GLU A 66 -25.59 -0.05 -4.11
CA GLU A 66 -25.88 -1.16 -3.21
C GLU A 66 -24.63 -1.55 -2.41
N ARG A 67 -24.82 -1.96 -1.16
CA ARG A 67 -23.76 -2.46 -0.28
C ARG A 67 -24.30 -3.64 0.52
N THR A 68 -23.51 -4.69 0.58
CA THR A 68 -23.74 -5.88 1.41
C THR A 68 -22.45 -6.17 2.20
N PRO A 69 -22.46 -7.12 3.15
CA PRO A 69 -21.24 -7.57 3.83
C PRO A 69 -20.13 -8.12 2.92
N THR A 70 -20.45 -8.44 1.66
CA THR A 70 -19.52 -9.12 0.74
C THR A 70 -19.48 -8.48 -0.66
N SER A 71 -20.13 -7.33 -0.85
CA SER A 71 -20.10 -6.63 -2.13
C SER A 71 -20.51 -5.16 -1.99
N MET A 72 -19.97 -4.34 -2.88
CA MET A 72 -20.43 -2.96 -3.08
C MET A 72 -20.53 -2.64 -4.59
N THR A 73 -21.68 -2.11 -4.99
CA THR A 73 -21.91 -1.61 -6.35
C THR A 73 -22.01 -0.08 -6.32
N TRP A 74 -21.27 0.59 -7.21
CA TRP A 74 -21.16 2.05 -7.22
C TRP A 74 -21.03 2.61 -8.64
N SER A 75 -21.39 3.88 -8.82
CA SER A 75 -21.19 4.64 -10.06
C SER A 75 -19.72 4.92 -10.27
N THR A 76 -19.19 4.66 -11.46
CA THR A 76 -17.79 4.95 -11.80
C THR A 76 -17.49 6.44 -12.00
N THR A 77 -18.51 7.31 -11.95
CA THR A 77 -18.40 8.76 -12.14
C THR A 77 -17.37 9.44 -11.23
N PRO A 78 -17.32 9.17 -9.90
CA PRO A 78 -16.31 9.75 -9.02
C PRO A 78 -14.90 9.34 -9.43
N LEU A 79 -14.69 8.08 -9.83
CA LEU A 79 -13.38 7.60 -10.29
C LEU A 79 -12.95 8.27 -11.60
N PHE A 80 -13.86 8.41 -12.57
CA PHE A 80 -13.57 9.12 -13.82
C PHE A 80 -13.19 10.59 -13.58
N ASN A 81 -13.92 11.27 -12.70
CA ASN A 81 -13.63 12.65 -12.31
C ASN A 81 -12.29 12.75 -11.57
N LEU A 82 -12.00 11.80 -10.70
CA LEU A 82 -10.73 11.72 -9.98
C LEU A 82 -9.56 11.52 -10.95
N ALA A 83 -9.68 10.58 -11.89
CA ALA A 83 -8.69 10.32 -12.95
C ALA A 83 -8.36 11.57 -13.76
N LYS A 84 -9.38 12.34 -14.16
CA LYS A 84 -9.18 13.63 -14.85
C LYS A 84 -8.35 14.61 -14.01
N SER A 85 -8.58 14.67 -12.70
CA SER A 85 -7.84 15.56 -11.80
C SER A 85 -6.41 15.07 -11.51
N ALA A 86 -6.24 13.76 -11.38
CA ALA A 86 -4.97 13.08 -11.12
C ALA A 86 -3.99 13.21 -12.29
N MET A 87 -4.50 13.16 -13.52
CA MET A 87 -3.73 13.27 -14.76
C MET A 87 -2.85 14.52 -14.81
N ARG A 88 -3.34 15.68 -14.34
CA ARG A 88 -2.59 16.94 -14.39
C ARG A 88 -1.29 16.94 -13.59
N ARG A 89 -1.18 16.03 -12.60
CA ARG A 89 -0.04 15.93 -11.68
C ARG A 89 0.62 14.55 -11.72
N ASP A 90 0.26 13.71 -12.70
CA ASP A 90 0.67 12.30 -12.80
C ASP A 90 0.53 11.57 -11.44
N LEU A 91 -0.63 11.69 -10.79
CA LEU A 91 -0.90 10.99 -9.53
C LEU A 91 -1.39 9.57 -9.81
N ALA A 92 -1.00 8.63 -8.94
CA ALA A 92 -1.63 7.32 -8.88
C ALA A 92 -2.99 7.42 -8.18
N ILE A 93 -3.88 6.50 -8.51
CA ILE A 93 -5.16 6.31 -7.83
C ILE A 93 -5.10 4.94 -7.17
N CYS A 94 -5.54 4.87 -5.92
CA CYS A 94 -5.87 3.62 -5.27
C CYS A 94 -7.39 3.50 -5.13
N VAL A 95 -8.00 2.43 -5.62
CA VAL A 95 -9.36 2.05 -5.24
C VAL A 95 -9.24 1.19 -4.00
N ALA A 96 -9.90 1.55 -2.91
CA ALA A 96 -9.81 0.84 -1.63
C ALA A 96 -11.19 0.38 -1.18
N HIS A 97 -11.29 -0.84 -0.65
CA HIS A 97 -12.52 -1.36 -0.05
C HIS A 97 -12.25 -2.17 1.23
N SER A 98 -13.30 -2.40 2.02
CA SER A 98 -13.25 -3.30 3.18
C SER A 98 -13.85 -4.66 2.87
N HIS A 99 -13.41 -5.68 3.62
CA HIS A 99 -14.09 -6.97 3.77
C HIS A 99 -14.55 -7.15 5.23
N PRO A 100 -15.69 -6.58 5.66
CA PRO A 100 -16.20 -6.78 7.00
C PRO A 100 -16.58 -8.25 7.24
N GLY A 101 -16.12 -8.83 8.36
CA GLY A 101 -16.25 -10.25 8.67
C GLY A 101 -15.48 -11.20 7.73
N GLY A 102 -14.77 -10.64 6.74
CA GLY A 102 -14.00 -11.37 5.75
C GLY A 102 -12.52 -11.47 6.11
N GLY A 103 -11.74 -12.01 5.17
CA GLY A 103 -10.29 -12.14 5.32
C GLY A 103 -9.52 -11.16 4.45
N LEU A 104 -8.23 -11.00 4.75
CA LEU A 104 -7.30 -10.17 4.00
C LEU A 104 -6.85 -10.83 2.68
N TYR A 105 -7.73 -10.83 1.69
CA TYR A 105 -7.47 -11.35 0.36
C TYR A 105 -8.31 -10.59 -0.68
N PHE A 106 -7.91 -10.64 -1.95
CA PHE A 106 -8.75 -10.20 -3.05
C PHE A 106 -9.58 -11.37 -3.57
N SER A 107 -10.88 -11.18 -3.70
CA SER A 107 -11.82 -12.15 -4.27
C SER A 107 -11.79 -12.12 -5.81
N LYS A 108 -12.39 -13.12 -6.44
CA LYS A 108 -12.60 -13.10 -7.90
C LYS A 108 -13.50 -11.94 -8.34
N PHE A 109 -14.47 -11.57 -7.51
CA PHE A 109 -15.33 -10.43 -7.79
C PHE A 109 -14.50 -9.13 -7.79
N ASP A 110 -13.56 -9.01 -6.86
CA ASP A 110 -12.63 -7.87 -6.80
C ASP A 110 -11.75 -7.82 -8.04
N ASP A 111 -11.28 -8.97 -8.56
CA ASP A 111 -10.48 -9.03 -9.79
C ASP A 111 -11.23 -8.43 -10.99
N ASP A 112 -12.53 -8.71 -11.09
CA ASP A 112 -13.38 -8.21 -12.17
C ASP A 112 -13.69 -6.72 -11.97
N ALA A 113 -14.07 -6.30 -10.76
CA ALA A 113 -14.37 -4.90 -10.44
C ALA A 113 -13.14 -3.97 -10.56
N ASP A 114 -11.97 -4.43 -10.13
CA ASP A 114 -10.72 -3.70 -10.27
C ASP A 114 -10.34 -3.55 -11.75
N ARG A 115 -10.48 -4.62 -12.55
CA ARG A 115 -10.20 -4.55 -13.99
C ARG A 115 -11.04 -3.47 -14.67
N GLU A 116 -12.35 -3.44 -14.41
CA GLU A 116 -13.26 -2.42 -14.94
C GLU A 116 -12.87 -1.01 -14.47
N SER A 117 -12.55 -0.87 -13.18
CA SER A 117 -12.11 0.41 -12.60
C SER A 117 -10.83 0.92 -13.27
N PHE A 118 -9.82 0.06 -13.45
CA PHE A 118 -8.56 0.47 -14.05
C PHE A 118 -8.63 0.64 -15.56
N GLU A 119 -9.54 -0.04 -16.26
CA GLU A 119 -9.83 0.25 -17.67
C GLU A 119 -10.31 1.71 -17.83
N ILE A 120 -11.17 2.18 -16.94
CA ILE A 120 -11.62 3.58 -16.91
C ILE A 120 -10.46 4.53 -16.61
N VAL A 121 -9.63 4.20 -15.62
CA VAL A 121 -8.49 5.05 -15.22
C VAL A 121 -7.47 5.17 -16.34
N PHE A 122 -7.02 4.07 -16.93
CA PHE A 122 -6.06 4.06 -18.03
C PHE A 122 -6.66 4.60 -19.34
N GLY A 123 -7.95 4.40 -19.60
CA GLY A 123 -8.64 5.04 -20.71
C GLY A 123 -8.75 6.57 -20.56
N ARG A 124 -8.67 7.08 -19.31
CA ARG A 124 -8.79 8.50 -19.02
C ARG A 124 -7.45 9.22 -18.86
N MET A 125 -6.44 8.54 -18.33
CA MET A 125 -5.12 9.08 -18.01
C MET A 125 -4.09 8.62 -19.05
N ASP A 126 -3.37 9.56 -19.63
CA ASP A 126 -2.23 9.27 -20.50
C ASP A 126 -0.99 8.91 -19.65
N THR A 127 -0.97 7.68 -19.12
CA THR A 127 0.12 7.17 -18.26
C THR A 127 0.26 5.66 -18.39
N GLU A 128 1.51 5.19 -18.36
CA GLU A 128 1.83 3.75 -18.25
C GLU A 128 2.19 3.34 -16.82
N ARG A 129 2.17 4.30 -15.88
CA ARG A 129 2.59 4.06 -14.49
C ARG A 129 1.45 3.44 -13.67
N PRO A 130 1.75 2.58 -12.70
CA PRO A 130 0.75 1.70 -12.09
C PRO A 130 -0.27 2.45 -11.23
N HIS A 131 -1.49 1.95 -11.21
CA HIS A 131 -2.54 2.30 -10.23
C HIS A 131 -2.69 1.15 -9.22
N PHE A 132 -3.50 1.33 -8.18
CA PHE A 132 -3.50 0.39 -7.05
C PHE A 132 -4.91 0.01 -6.62
N ALA A 133 -5.07 -1.22 -6.17
CA ALA A 133 -6.24 -1.64 -5.41
C ALA A 133 -5.82 -2.01 -4.00
N MET A 134 -6.67 -1.76 -3.02
CA MET A 134 -6.42 -2.04 -1.61
C MET A 134 -7.65 -2.67 -0.97
N VAL A 135 -7.44 -3.76 -0.24
CA VAL A 135 -8.45 -4.34 0.64
C VAL A 135 -8.01 -4.18 2.10
N MET A 136 -8.96 -3.85 2.98
CA MET A 136 -8.80 -3.79 4.42
C MET A 136 -9.70 -4.81 5.11
N ASP A 137 -9.16 -5.56 6.07
CA ASP A 137 -9.95 -6.48 6.90
C ASP A 137 -10.33 -5.85 8.26
N ASP A 138 -11.12 -6.58 9.05
CA ASP A 138 -11.54 -6.13 10.39
C ASP A 138 -10.39 -6.05 11.42
N SER A 139 -9.24 -6.63 11.09
CA SER A 139 -8.02 -6.51 11.91
C SER A 139 -7.23 -5.25 11.59
N ASP A 140 -7.78 -4.35 10.76
CA ASP A 140 -7.15 -3.10 10.31
C ASP A 140 -5.89 -3.33 9.45
N GLU A 141 -5.70 -4.57 8.97
CA GLU A 141 -4.62 -4.92 8.07
C GLU A 141 -5.01 -4.57 6.64
N VAL A 142 -4.02 -4.18 5.83
CA VAL A 142 -4.23 -3.79 4.44
C VAL A 142 -3.40 -4.66 3.50
N LEU A 143 -4.02 -5.08 2.39
CA LEU A 143 -3.36 -5.75 1.29
C LEU A 143 -3.53 -4.90 0.04
N VAL A 144 -2.43 -4.67 -0.67
CA VAL A 144 -2.40 -3.81 -1.85
C VAL A 144 -1.90 -4.60 -3.05
N ARG A 145 -2.46 -4.34 -4.22
CA ARG A 145 -1.97 -4.81 -5.51
C ARG A 145 -1.85 -3.65 -6.49
N ALA A 146 -0.96 -3.78 -7.46
CA ALA A 146 -0.73 -2.79 -8.51
C ALA A 146 -1.37 -3.25 -9.82
N TYR A 147 -1.75 -2.31 -10.67
CA TYR A 147 -2.27 -2.53 -12.01
C TYR A 147 -1.52 -1.67 -13.00
N GLY A 148 -1.00 -2.27 -14.06
CA GLY A 148 -0.46 -1.58 -15.22
C GLY A 148 -1.48 -1.50 -16.36
N PRO A 149 -1.08 -0.98 -17.54
CA PRO A 149 -1.93 -0.94 -18.74
C PRO A 149 -2.38 -2.32 -19.23
N ASP A 150 -1.75 -3.40 -18.76
CA ASP A 150 -2.16 -4.78 -19.04
C ASP A 150 -3.43 -5.20 -18.28
N LEU A 151 -3.91 -4.35 -17.36
CA LEU A 151 -5.07 -4.57 -16.50
C LEU A 151 -4.99 -5.86 -15.68
N LYS A 152 -3.77 -6.33 -15.39
CA LYS A 152 -3.53 -7.50 -14.55
C LYS A 152 -3.03 -7.09 -13.17
N PRO A 153 -3.38 -7.85 -12.13
CA PRO A 153 -2.86 -7.60 -10.80
C PRO A 153 -1.38 -7.97 -10.72
N HIS A 154 -0.58 -7.04 -10.22
CA HIS A 154 0.84 -7.21 -9.92
C HIS A 154 1.06 -7.09 -8.41
N PRO A 155 2.00 -7.85 -7.82
CA PRO A 155 2.24 -7.80 -6.39
C PRO A 155 2.82 -6.44 -5.96
N VAL A 156 2.29 -5.91 -4.85
CA VAL A 156 2.97 -4.89 -4.06
C VAL A 156 3.88 -5.59 -3.06
N HIS A 157 5.18 -5.34 -3.18
CA HIS A 157 6.21 -6.05 -2.42
C HIS A 157 6.37 -5.50 -1.01
N MET A 158 5.88 -4.30 -0.76
CA MET A 158 5.95 -3.65 0.54
C MET A 158 4.85 -2.59 0.68
N THR A 159 4.04 -2.70 1.73
CA THR A 159 3.12 -1.66 2.20
C THR A 159 3.61 -1.13 3.53
N ARG A 160 3.68 0.19 3.68
CA ARG A 160 4.16 0.87 4.89
C ARG A 160 3.11 1.84 5.40
N ILE A 161 2.83 1.77 6.71
CA ILE A 161 2.04 2.76 7.43
C ILE A 161 3.00 3.48 8.37
N VAL A 162 3.18 4.79 8.14
CA VAL A 162 4.14 5.63 8.85
C VAL A 162 3.39 6.55 9.80
N GLY A 163 3.36 6.23 11.09
CA GLY A 163 2.83 7.08 12.14
C GLY A 163 3.72 7.04 13.38
N ASP A 164 3.11 7.13 14.57
CA ASP A 164 3.82 6.93 15.86
C ASP A 164 4.51 5.57 15.92
N ARG A 165 3.97 4.60 15.18
CA ARG A 165 4.57 3.29 14.93
C ARG A 165 4.74 3.10 13.42
N LEU A 166 5.83 2.47 13.03
CA LEU A 166 6.02 1.98 11.67
C LEU A 166 5.41 0.58 11.58
N ALA A 167 4.36 0.44 10.78
CA ALA A 167 3.81 -0.88 10.43
C ALA A 167 4.17 -1.23 8.98
N MET A 168 4.49 -2.50 8.75
CA MET A 168 4.97 -2.99 7.46
C MET A 168 4.30 -4.32 7.11
N ARG A 169 3.97 -4.47 5.83
CA ARG A 169 3.51 -5.72 5.25
C ARG A 169 4.31 -6.03 3.98
N TYR A 170 4.90 -7.21 3.93
CA TYR A 170 5.66 -7.73 2.79
C TYR A 170 5.61 -9.26 2.76
N PRO A 171 5.83 -9.90 1.59
CA PRO A 171 5.86 -11.35 1.49
C PRO A 171 6.90 -11.98 2.42
N GLY A 172 6.52 -13.04 3.15
CA GLY A 172 7.42 -13.76 4.07
C GLY A 172 7.65 -13.08 5.42
N ARG A 173 6.98 -11.96 5.74
CA ARG A 173 7.01 -11.36 7.07
C ARG A 173 6.51 -12.35 8.13
N GLY A 174 7.26 -12.52 9.21
CA GLY A 174 6.98 -13.48 10.29
C GLY A 174 7.56 -14.88 10.07
N ALA A 175 8.24 -15.13 8.94
CA ALA A 175 8.87 -16.42 8.67
C ALA A 175 10.17 -16.66 9.47
N GLY A 176 10.68 -15.64 10.17
CA GLY A 176 11.99 -15.69 10.83
C GLY A 176 13.12 -15.28 9.90
N LEU A 177 14.07 -14.48 10.42
CA LEU A 177 15.41 -14.40 9.85
C LEU A 177 16.27 -15.50 10.47
N SER A 178 16.69 -16.47 9.66
CA SER A 178 17.70 -17.46 10.07
C SER A 178 19.06 -16.97 9.60
N ALA A 179 19.68 -16.07 10.35
CA ALA A 179 21.04 -15.61 10.10
C ALA A 179 21.75 -15.35 11.44
N PRO A 180 22.85 -16.07 11.76
CA PRO A 180 23.61 -15.86 13.00
C PRO A 180 24.08 -14.40 13.18
N GLU A 181 24.28 -13.67 12.08
CA GLU A 181 24.70 -12.27 12.07
C GLU A 181 23.66 -11.33 12.71
N PHE A 182 22.39 -11.76 12.78
CA PHE A 182 21.30 -11.01 13.38
C PHE A 182 20.96 -11.41 14.83
N ASP A 183 21.73 -12.29 15.46
CA ASP A 183 21.44 -12.77 16.82
C ASP A 183 21.44 -11.63 17.86
N ARG A 184 22.37 -10.68 17.74
CA ARG A 184 22.43 -9.51 18.64
C ARG A 184 21.20 -8.62 18.47
N GLN A 185 20.84 -8.31 17.23
CA GLN A 185 19.71 -7.46 16.86
C GLN A 185 18.41 -8.13 17.30
N THR A 186 18.27 -9.43 17.08
CA THR A 186 17.13 -10.24 17.51
C THR A 186 16.95 -10.22 19.02
N ARG A 187 18.03 -10.30 19.80
CA ARG A 187 17.96 -10.20 21.27
C ARG A 187 17.58 -8.80 21.77
N VAL A 188 17.95 -7.74 21.06
CA VAL A 188 17.67 -6.36 21.45
C VAL A 188 16.28 -5.89 21.00
N PHE A 189 15.91 -6.16 19.75
CA PHE A 189 14.69 -5.65 19.12
C PHE A 189 13.57 -6.70 19.01
N GLY A 190 13.88 -7.98 19.21
CA GLY A 190 12.99 -9.10 18.89
C GLY A 190 13.06 -9.51 17.42
N ALA A 191 12.66 -10.75 17.15
CA ALA A 191 12.72 -11.34 15.80
C ALA A 191 11.92 -10.53 14.77
N ARG A 192 10.69 -10.15 15.12
CA ARG A 192 9.76 -9.45 14.21
C ARG A 192 10.29 -8.07 13.77
N THR A 193 10.84 -7.30 14.70
CA THR A 193 11.44 -6.00 14.38
C THR A 193 12.74 -6.15 13.61
N THR A 194 13.54 -7.18 13.90
CA THR A 194 14.77 -7.45 13.16
C THR A 194 14.47 -7.83 11.70
N GLU A 195 13.42 -8.63 11.48
CA GLU A 195 12.87 -8.90 10.15
C GLU A 195 12.47 -7.62 9.41
N ASP A 196 11.69 -6.75 10.05
CA ASP A 196 11.23 -5.49 9.46
C ASP A 196 12.43 -4.59 9.09
N LEU A 197 13.41 -4.46 9.99
CA LEU A 197 14.64 -3.68 9.76
C LEU A 197 15.46 -4.22 8.59
N ALA A 198 15.54 -5.55 8.42
CA ALA A 198 16.26 -6.16 7.32
C ALA A 198 15.65 -5.86 5.93
N GLN A 199 14.37 -5.45 5.88
CA GLN A 199 13.70 -5.00 4.65
C GLN A 199 13.91 -3.51 4.34
N LEU A 200 14.59 -2.77 5.22
CA LEU A 200 14.81 -1.33 5.07
C LEU A 200 16.22 -1.02 4.56
N ARG A 201 16.35 0.16 3.93
CA ARG A 201 17.64 0.80 3.69
C ARG A 201 17.76 1.94 4.70
N VAL A 202 18.77 1.87 5.56
CA VAL A 202 18.99 2.85 6.63
C VAL A 202 20.25 3.64 6.31
N GLY A 203 20.09 4.95 6.12
CA GLY A 203 21.22 5.88 6.05
C GLY A 203 21.53 6.44 7.43
N ILE A 204 22.78 6.34 7.88
CA ILE A 204 23.24 6.94 9.14
C ILE A 204 24.05 8.19 8.80
N VAL A 205 23.61 9.34 9.31
CA VAL A 205 24.32 10.62 9.15
C VAL A 205 25.02 10.95 10.46
N GLY A 206 26.34 10.79 10.47
CA GLY A 206 27.21 11.00 11.64
C GLY A 206 27.33 9.76 12.54
N CYS A 207 28.55 9.31 12.78
CA CYS A 207 28.85 8.10 13.59
C CYS A 207 29.47 8.42 14.96
N GLY A 208 29.40 9.68 15.41
CA GLY A 208 29.84 10.07 16.75
C GLY A 208 28.73 9.88 17.79
N GLY A 209 29.09 9.62 19.05
CA GLY A 209 28.13 9.47 20.16
C GLY A 209 27.07 8.42 19.86
N THR A 210 25.79 8.81 19.91
CA THR A 210 24.64 7.95 19.64
C THR A 210 24.66 7.32 18.24
N GLY A 211 25.22 8.01 17.24
CA GLY A 211 25.32 7.47 15.87
C GLY A 211 26.17 6.20 15.79
N GLY A 212 27.25 6.12 16.59
CA GLY A 212 28.08 4.92 16.68
C GLY A 212 27.35 3.76 17.38
N SER A 213 26.56 4.06 18.42
CA SER A 213 25.71 3.05 19.07
C SER A 213 24.66 2.50 18.11
N VAL A 214 23.99 3.36 17.35
CA VAL A 214 22.99 2.95 16.35
C VAL A 214 23.63 2.15 15.22
N LEU A 215 24.79 2.58 14.70
CA LEU A 215 25.53 1.85 13.67
C LEU A 215 25.77 0.39 14.12
N SER A 216 26.25 0.18 15.35
CA SER A 216 26.50 -1.16 15.88
C SER A 216 25.25 -2.05 16.01
N LEU A 217 24.05 -1.46 15.92
CA LEU A 217 22.77 -2.16 16.04
C LEU A 217 22.11 -2.44 14.68
N VAL A 218 22.54 -1.75 13.62
CA VAL A 218 21.95 -1.90 12.27
C VAL A 218 22.96 -2.30 11.20
N GLU A 219 24.26 -2.30 11.51
CA GLU A 219 25.29 -2.88 10.65
C GLU A 219 25.20 -4.42 10.65
N LYS A 220 25.58 -5.01 9.52
CA LYS A 220 25.69 -6.46 9.32
C LYS A 220 27.11 -6.92 9.64
#